data_AF-A0A8X8Y917-F1
#
_entry.id   AF-A0A8X8Y917-F1
#
_cell.length_a   1.000
_cell.length_b   1.000
_cell.length_c   1.000
_cell.angle_alpha   90.00
_cell.angle_beta   90.00
_cell.angle_gamma   90.00
#
_symmetry.space_group_name_H-M   'P 1'
#
loop_
_entity.id
_entity.type
_entity.pdbx_description
1 polymer ?
#
loop_
_entity_poly.entity_id
_entity_poly.type
_entity_poly.pdbx_seq_one_letter_code
_entity_poly.pdbx_strand_id
1 'polypeptide(L)'
;MFTVLQKIHKDRDADSTEFEESVAQALFDLENTNQDIKSELKDLYINSAVKIDVVVVIHAPYRLRKAFRKEGSAVQRPRSRKLTSVHEAVLEDGVYPAEIVRKRIRYRLDGSKIMKVFLDPKLRNDTENKLETFAGVYRKLSGKDVGFEFPTVERKKTKQPKNYPVEGERLASTE
;
A
#
# COMPACT_ATOMS: atom_id res chain seq x y z
N MET A 1 -35.04 -9.02 -2.03
CA MET A 1 -34.63 -8.18 -0.87
C MET A 1 -33.13 -8.29 -0.75
N PHE A 2 -32.40 -7.17 -0.81
CA PHE A 2 -30.96 -7.17 -0.53
C PHE A 2 -30.77 -7.30 0.98
N THR A 3 -30.12 -8.37 1.42
CA THR A 3 -29.84 -8.64 2.84
C THR A 3 -28.38 -8.32 3.13
N VAL A 4 -28.08 -7.91 4.36
CA VAL A 4 -26.73 -7.61 4.87
C VAL A 4 -25.74 -8.75 4.58
N LEU A 5 -26.24 -9.99 4.61
CA LEU A 5 -25.50 -11.21 4.31
C LEU A 5 -24.96 -11.27 2.87
N GLN A 6 -25.57 -10.56 1.90
CA GLN A 6 -25.06 -10.50 0.52
C GLN A 6 -23.75 -9.70 0.42
N LYS A 7 -23.43 -8.86 1.42
CA LYS A 7 -22.17 -8.09 1.48
C LYS A 7 -21.02 -8.86 2.10
N ILE A 8 -21.25 -10.06 2.63
CA ILE A 8 -20.21 -10.91 3.21
C ILE A 8 -20.09 -12.17 2.36
N HIS A 9 -18.90 -12.40 1.80
CA HIS A 9 -18.64 -13.62 1.02
C HIS A 9 -17.36 -14.28 1.52
N LYS A 10 -17.51 -15.43 2.19
CA LYS A 10 -16.39 -16.19 2.75
C LYS A 10 -16.12 -17.43 1.91
N ASP A 11 -14.84 -17.73 1.69
CA ASP A 11 -14.41 -18.88 0.87
C ASP A 11 -14.50 -20.23 1.63
N ARG A 12 -15.01 -20.30 2.88
CA ARG A 12 -14.89 -21.49 3.77
C ARG A 12 -16.04 -21.74 4.77
N ASP A 13 -17.28 -21.38 4.44
CA ASP A 13 -18.46 -21.62 5.32
C ASP A 13 -18.23 -21.22 6.80
N ALA A 14 -17.38 -20.23 7.03
CA ALA A 14 -17.01 -19.79 8.37
C ALA A 14 -18.03 -18.75 8.84
N ASP A 15 -18.50 -18.89 10.07
CA ASP A 15 -19.49 -17.97 10.63
C ASP A 15 -18.97 -16.53 10.64
N SER A 16 -19.85 -15.58 10.36
CA SER A 16 -19.56 -14.14 10.40
C SER A 16 -19.24 -13.71 11.83
N THR A 17 -18.20 -12.90 11.98
CA THR A 17 -17.90 -12.29 13.28
C THR A 17 -18.81 -11.09 13.50
N GLU A 18 -19.17 -10.79 14.75
CA GLU A 18 -20.00 -9.63 15.11
C GLU A 18 -19.48 -8.32 14.48
N PHE A 19 -18.16 -8.21 14.36
CA PHE A 19 -17.52 -7.05 13.74
C PHE A 19 -17.74 -6.98 12.23
N GLU A 20 -17.67 -8.11 11.52
CA GLU A 20 -17.94 -8.16 10.07
C GLU A 20 -19.40 -7.83 9.75
N GLU A 21 -20.33 -8.27 10.61
CA GLU A 21 -21.75 -7.94 10.49
C GLU A 21 -21.98 -6.43 10.67
N SER A 22 -21.31 -5.81 11.64
CA SER A 22 -21.37 -4.35 11.85
C SER A 22 -20.84 -3.57 10.63
N VAL A 23 -19.73 -4.01 10.03
CA VAL A 23 -19.17 -3.37 8.83
C VAL A 23 -20.09 -3.58 7.62
N ALA A 24 -20.64 -4.79 7.45
CA ALA A 24 -21.58 -5.09 6.37
C ALA A 24 -22.87 -4.26 6.48
N GLN A 25 -23.38 -4.05 7.69
CA GLN A 25 -24.51 -3.18 7.96
C GLN A 25 -24.21 -1.74 7.53
N ALA A 26 -23.06 -1.20 7.93
CA ALA A 26 -22.66 0.16 7.55
C ALA A 26 -22.55 0.35 6.02
N LEU A 27 -22.06 -0.65 5.29
CA LEU A 27 -22.02 -0.61 3.83
C LEU A 27 -23.41 -0.63 3.20
N PHE A 28 -24.33 -1.43 3.74
CA PHE A 28 -25.71 -1.48 3.26
C PHE A 28 -26.44 -0.16 3.49
N ASP A 29 -26.22 0.48 4.64
CA ASP A 29 -26.81 1.78 4.94
C ASP A 29 -26.27 2.88 4.01
N LEU A 30 -24.97 2.85 3.67
CA LEU A 30 -24.38 3.75 2.68
C LEU A 30 -24.93 3.56 1.27
N GLU A 31 -25.17 2.32 0.84
CA GLU A 31 -25.80 2.00 -0.45
C GLU A 31 -27.21 2.61 -0.57
N ASN A 32 -27.95 2.63 0.54
CA ASN A 32 -29.30 3.18 0.57
C ASN A 32 -29.34 4.71 0.69
N THR A 33 -28.31 5.30 1.30
CA THR A 33 -28.27 6.74 1.58
C THR A 33 -27.91 7.56 0.33
N ASN A 34 -26.98 7.09 -0.51
CA ASN A 34 -26.47 7.85 -1.65
C ASN A 34 -26.75 7.14 -2.99
N GLN A 35 -27.50 7.78 -3.89
CA GLN A 35 -27.88 7.19 -5.17
C GLN A 35 -26.72 7.09 -6.18
N ASP A 36 -25.73 7.98 -6.09
CA ASP A 36 -24.60 8.03 -7.04
C ASP A 36 -23.61 6.88 -6.88
N ILE A 37 -23.40 6.42 -5.64
CA ILE A 37 -22.43 5.36 -5.28
C ILE A 37 -23.12 3.99 -5.23
N LYS A 38 -24.45 3.96 -5.33
CA LYS A 38 -25.26 2.75 -5.19
C LYS A 38 -24.90 1.67 -6.21
N SER A 39 -24.63 2.05 -7.46
CA SER A 39 -24.26 1.13 -8.53
C SER A 39 -22.92 0.44 -8.25
N GLU A 40 -21.94 1.17 -7.71
CA GLU A 40 -20.61 0.64 -7.37
C GLU A 40 -20.63 -0.19 -6.09
N LEU A 41 -21.40 0.24 -5.08
CA LEU A 41 -21.51 -0.46 -3.81
C LEU A 41 -22.32 -1.75 -3.93
N LYS A 42 -23.29 -1.85 -4.84
CA LYS A 42 -24.14 -3.03 -5.03
C LYS A 42 -23.34 -4.32 -5.22
N ASP A 43 -22.31 -4.25 -6.06
CA ASP A 43 -21.44 -5.39 -6.40
C ASP A 43 -20.26 -5.56 -5.42
N LEU A 44 -20.07 -4.60 -4.52
CA LEU A 44 -19.03 -4.66 -3.50
C LEU A 44 -19.41 -5.63 -2.38
N TYR A 45 -18.52 -6.56 -2.07
CA TYR A 45 -18.63 -7.47 -0.94
C TYR A 45 -17.27 -7.60 -0.23
N ILE A 46 -17.33 -7.96 1.06
CA ILE A 46 -16.18 -8.10 1.94
C ILE A 46 -15.89 -9.58 2.15
N ASN A 47 -14.61 -9.95 2.13
CA ASN A 47 -14.16 -11.30 2.49
C ASN A 47 -13.93 -11.44 4.00
N SER A 48 -13.30 -10.43 4.61
CA SER A 48 -13.11 -10.35 6.05
C SER A 48 -12.81 -8.92 6.50
N ALA A 49 -13.14 -8.60 7.75
CA ALA A 49 -12.79 -7.35 8.38
C ALA A 49 -11.96 -7.63 9.65
N VAL A 50 -10.83 -6.94 9.80
CA VAL A 50 -9.96 -7.07 10.97
C VAL A 50 -9.81 -5.72 11.65
N LYS A 51 -10.11 -5.68 12.95
CA LYS A 51 -9.88 -4.51 13.80
C LYS A 51 -8.42 -4.51 14.29
N ILE A 52 -7.69 -3.43 14.01
CA ILE A 52 -6.34 -3.17 14.53
C ILE A 52 -6.41 -1.85 15.29
N ASP A 53 -6.42 -1.93 16.62
CA ASP A 53 -6.51 -0.80 17.58
C ASP A 53 -7.60 0.24 17.23
N VAL A 54 -7.28 1.24 16.40
CA VAL A 54 -8.15 2.36 16.02
C VAL A 54 -8.66 2.27 14.57
N VAL A 55 -8.15 1.33 13.76
CA VAL A 55 -8.47 1.23 12.32
C VAL A 55 -9.07 -0.12 11.94
N VAL A 56 -10.00 -0.05 10.99
CA VAL A 56 -10.70 -1.18 10.39
C VAL A 56 -10.05 -1.50 9.05
N VAL A 57 -9.50 -2.70 8.91
CA VAL A 57 -8.98 -3.19 7.63
C VAL A 57 -10.04 -4.08 6.98
N ILE A 58 -10.48 -3.67 5.80
CA ILE A 58 -11.48 -4.41 5.00
C ILE A 58 -10.75 -5.15 3.88
N HIS A 59 -10.83 -6.48 3.87
CA HIS A 59 -10.28 -7.30 2.80
C HIS A 59 -11.29 -7.44 1.67
N ALA A 60 -11.06 -6.74 0.57
CA ALA A 60 -11.85 -6.87 -0.65
C ALA A 60 -11.23 -7.90 -1.62
N PRO A 61 -12.06 -8.65 -2.37
CA PRO A 61 -11.61 -9.66 -3.33
C PRO A 61 -10.90 -9.05 -4.56
N TYR A 62 -9.68 -9.50 -4.84
CA TYR A 62 -8.95 -9.17 -6.08
C TYR A 62 -9.56 -9.80 -7.35
N ARG A 63 -10.59 -10.67 -7.21
CA ARG A 63 -11.19 -11.49 -8.29
C ARG A 63 -11.97 -10.66 -9.34
N LEU A 64 -12.12 -9.36 -9.15
CA LEU A 64 -12.71 -8.43 -10.15
C LEU A 64 -11.74 -8.02 -11.29
N ARG A 65 -10.52 -8.59 -11.39
CA ARG A 65 -9.52 -8.28 -12.44
C ARG A 65 -9.11 -9.44 -13.38
N LYS A 66 -10.08 -10.25 -13.84
CA LYS A 66 -9.98 -11.41 -14.78
C LYS A 66 -9.61 -12.77 -14.18
N ALA A 67 -10.23 -13.78 -14.81
CA ALA A 67 -10.49 -15.14 -14.34
C ALA A 67 -9.45 -16.20 -14.76
N PHE A 68 -9.53 -17.32 -14.02
CA PHE A 68 -8.95 -18.66 -14.20
C PHE A 68 -7.51 -18.93 -13.71
N ARG A 69 -7.43 -19.86 -12.74
CA ARG A 69 -6.23 -20.65 -12.39
C ARG A 69 -6.42 -22.07 -12.94
N LYS A 70 -5.44 -22.57 -13.67
CA LYS A 70 -5.17 -24.01 -13.82
C LYS A 70 -4.07 -24.37 -12.82
N GLU A 71 -4.30 -25.39 -12.01
CA GLU A 71 -3.33 -25.92 -11.06
C GLU A 71 -2.42 -26.93 -11.76
N GLY A 72 -1.13 -26.58 -11.83
CA GLY A 72 -0.05 -27.45 -12.23
C GLY A 72 1.24 -26.90 -11.61
N SER A 73 2.04 -27.76 -10.99
CA SER A 73 3.22 -27.40 -10.17
C SER A 73 4.43 -26.83 -10.95
N ALA A 74 4.23 -26.42 -12.20
CA ALA A 74 5.24 -25.76 -13.04
C ALA A 74 4.66 -24.57 -13.84
N VAL A 75 3.50 -24.02 -13.43
CA VAL A 75 2.91 -22.85 -14.09
C VAL A 75 3.64 -21.58 -13.61
N GLN A 76 4.14 -20.78 -14.57
CA GLN A 76 4.80 -19.50 -14.32
C GLN A 76 3.90 -18.61 -13.45
N ARG A 77 4.29 -18.43 -12.18
CA ARG A 77 3.51 -17.60 -11.25
C ARG A 77 3.45 -16.17 -11.79
N PRO A 78 2.25 -15.60 -12.00
CA PRO A 78 2.13 -14.23 -12.49
C PRO A 78 2.78 -13.25 -11.50
N ARG A 79 3.40 -12.19 -12.02
CA ARG A 79 4.18 -11.23 -11.22
C ARG A 79 3.34 -10.58 -10.10
N SER A 80 2.04 -10.36 -10.35
CA SER A 80 1.08 -9.82 -9.38
C SER A 80 0.89 -10.69 -8.13
N ARG A 81 1.22 -11.99 -8.20
CA ARG A 81 1.13 -12.93 -7.08
C ARG A 81 2.48 -13.16 -6.39
N LYS A 82 3.52 -12.42 -6.76
CA LYS A 82 4.80 -12.46 -6.05
C LYS A 82 4.67 -11.66 -4.76
N LEU A 83 5.30 -12.16 -3.70
CA LEU A 83 5.29 -11.51 -2.38
C LEU A 83 5.70 -10.05 -2.47
N THR A 84 6.75 -9.71 -3.24
CA THR A 84 7.17 -8.32 -3.43
C THR A 84 6.06 -7.43 -4.01
N SER A 85 5.32 -7.92 -5.01
CA SER A 85 4.23 -7.17 -5.64
C SER A 85 3.03 -7.02 -4.72
N VAL A 86 2.72 -8.04 -3.92
CA VAL A 86 1.62 -7.97 -2.94
C VAL A 86 1.98 -6.98 -1.82
N HIS A 87 3.21 -7.00 -1.32
CA HIS A 87 3.67 -6.05 -0.31
C HIS A 87 3.68 -4.61 -0.83
N GLU A 88 3.92 -4.40 -2.13
CA GLU A 88 3.83 -3.08 -2.76
C GLU A 88 2.37 -2.62 -2.86
N ALA A 89 1.47 -3.49 -3.31
CA ALA A 89 0.04 -3.19 -3.40
C ALA A 89 -0.58 -2.87 -2.02
N VAL A 90 -0.25 -3.65 -0.99
CA VAL A 90 -0.75 -3.38 0.38
C VAL A 90 -0.25 -2.04 0.92
N LEU A 91 0.97 -1.61 0.56
CA LEU A 91 1.46 -0.27 0.93
C LEU A 91 0.70 0.84 0.20
N GLU A 92 0.35 0.64 -1.06
CA GLU A 92 -0.40 1.61 -1.85
C GLU A 92 -1.85 1.73 -1.36
N ASP A 93 -2.52 0.60 -1.16
CA ASP A 93 -3.89 0.56 -0.66
C ASP A 93 -3.98 1.12 0.78
N GLY A 94 -2.98 0.84 1.62
CA GLY A 94 -2.97 1.29 3.01
C GLY A 94 -2.80 2.79 3.19
N VAL A 95 -2.18 3.49 2.23
CA VAL A 95 -1.86 4.92 2.35
C VAL A 95 -2.76 5.81 1.48
N TYR A 96 -3.68 5.23 0.72
CA TYR A 96 -4.70 5.96 -0.01
C TYR A 96 -5.44 6.96 0.91
N PRO A 97 -5.56 8.25 0.56
CA PRO A 97 -5.38 8.88 -0.75
C PRO A 97 -3.97 9.41 -1.08
N ALA A 98 -3.00 9.29 -0.17
CA ALA A 98 -1.67 9.83 -0.40
C ALA A 98 -0.81 8.89 -1.26
N GLU A 99 -0.14 9.47 -2.26
CA GLU A 99 0.74 8.73 -3.16
C GLU A 99 2.15 8.57 -2.57
N ILE A 100 2.77 7.42 -2.84
CA ILE A 100 4.13 7.12 -2.42
C ILE A 100 5.12 7.68 -3.44
N VAL A 101 5.84 8.72 -3.07
CA VAL A 101 6.87 9.36 -3.92
C VAL A 101 8.11 8.50 -4.06
N ARG A 102 8.55 7.90 -2.95
CA ARG A 102 9.81 7.15 -2.91
C ARG A 102 9.81 6.12 -1.80
N LYS A 103 10.45 4.99 -2.08
CA LYS A 103 10.80 3.98 -1.08
C LYS A 103 12.32 3.93 -0.95
N ARG A 104 12.84 3.93 0.29
CA ARG A 104 14.26 3.76 0.60
C ARG A 104 14.41 2.59 1.55
N ILE A 105 15.36 1.71 1.27
CA ILE A 105 15.72 0.62 2.18
C ILE A 105 17.15 0.88 2.64
N ARG A 106 17.32 1.03 3.95
CA ARG A 106 18.63 1.13 4.58
C ARG A 106 18.98 -0.22 5.20
N TYR A 107 20.14 -0.74 4.85
CA TYR A 107 20.73 -1.91 5.49
C TYR A 107 21.64 -1.44 6.63
N ARG A 108 21.42 -1.96 7.83
CA ARG A 108 22.34 -1.77 8.96
C ARG A 108 23.45 -2.83 8.91
N LEU A 109 24.53 -2.60 9.64
CA LEU A 109 25.63 -3.56 9.79
C LEU A 109 25.15 -4.87 10.44
N ASP A 110 24.15 -4.78 11.31
CA ASP A 110 23.48 -5.93 11.95
C ASP A 110 22.64 -6.77 10.98
N GLY A 111 22.59 -6.40 9.69
CA GLY A 111 21.76 -7.06 8.67
C GLY A 111 20.28 -6.66 8.70
N SER A 112 19.83 -5.94 9.74
CA SER A 112 18.47 -5.41 9.81
C SER A 112 18.20 -4.40 8.69
N LYS A 113 16.99 -4.45 8.14
CA LYS A 113 16.53 -3.59 7.05
C LYS A 113 15.50 -2.61 7.59
N ILE A 114 15.74 -1.32 7.43
CA ILE A 114 14.74 -0.28 7.70
C ILE A 114 14.18 0.19 6.37
N MET A 115 12.87 0.04 6.19
CA MET A 115 12.18 0.60 5.04
C MET A 115 11.61 1.97 5.42
N LYS A 116 12.04 3.00 4.72
CA LYS A 116 11.50 4.36 4.80
C LYS A 116 10.68 4.66 3.56
N VAL A 117 9.40 4.94 3.75
CA VAL A 117 8.46 5.28 2.69
C VAL A 117 8.17 6.76 2.76
N PHE A 118 8.37 7.46 1.64
CA PHE A 118 8.15 8.88 1.52
C PHE A 118 6.81 9.13 0.84
N LEU A 119 5.95 9.86 1.53
CA LEU A 119 4.62 10.25 1.03
C LEU A 119 4.68 11.63 0.39
N ASP A 120 3.69 11.93 -0.44
CA ASP A 120 3.58 13.23 -1.07
C ASP A 120 3.35 14.35 -0.04
N PRO A 121 4.13 15.45 -0.09
CA PRO A 121 4.04 16.52 0.91
C PRO A 121 2.74 17.33 0.81
N LYS A 122 2.01 17.23 -0.33
CA LYS A 122 0.76 17.97 -0.56
C LYS A 122 -0.36 17.57 0.40
N LEU A 123 -0.41 16.30 0.76
CA LEU A 123 -1.45 15.72 1.62
C LEU A 123 -0.96 15.57 3.07
N ARG A 124 0.10 16.28 3.44
CA ARG A 124 0.73 16.17 4.76
C ARG A 124 -0.25 16.47 5.89
N ASN A 125 -1.00 17.56 5.77
CA ASN A 125 -1.92 18.01 6.82
C ASN A 125 -2.97 16.96 7.20
N ASP A 126 -3.42 16.13 6.23
CA ASP A 126 -4.48 15.15 6.44
C ASP A 126 -3.95 13.78 6.90
N THR A 127 -2.70 13.46 6.55
CA THR A 127 -2.12 12.11 6.71
C THR A 127 -1.10 12.02 7.84
N GLU A 128 -0.57 13.14 8.33
CA GLU A 128 0.44 13.16 9.41
C GLU A 128 -0.04 12.48 10.69
N ASN A 129 -1.32 12.66 11.04
CA ASN A 129 -1.92 12.03 12.23
C ASN A 129 -2.13 10.51 12.09
N LYS A 130 -1.98 9.95 10.89
CA LYS A 130 -2.27 8.53 10.58
C LYS A 130 -1.00 7.71 10.35
N LEU A 131 0.18 8.33 10.39
CA LEU A 131 1.46 7.68 10.05
C LEU A 131 1.78 6.47 10.94
N GLU A 132 1.55 6.61 12.25
CA GLU A 132 1.77 5.53 13.21
C GLU A 132 0.83 4.34 12.93
N THR A 133 -0.41 4.65 12.59
CA THR A 133 -1.43 3.67 12.26
C THR A 133 -1.10 2.91 10.97
N PHE A 134 -0.62 3.58 9.93
CA PHE A 134 -0.16 2.92 8.70
C PHE A 134 0.98 1.94 8.98
N ALA A 135 1.92 2.31 9.85
CA ALA A 135 3.01 1.42 10.26
C ALA A 135 2.47 0.20 11.03
N GLY A 136 1.52 0.40 11.93
CA GLY A 136 0.88 -0.67 12.69
C GLY A 136 0.13 -1.68 11.80
N VAL A 137 -0.69 -1.18 10.87
CA VAL A 137 -1.43 -2.02 9.91
C VAL A 137 -0.45 -2.80 9.03
N TYR A 138 0.57 -2.14 8.48
CA TYR A 138 1.54 -2.81 7.62
C TYR A 138 2.35 -3.87 8.37
N ARG A 139 2.73 -3.60 9.62
CA ARG A 139 3.40 -4.58 10.48
C ARG A 139 2.51 -5.80 10.75
N LYS A 140 1.22 -5.59 11.02
CA LYS A 140 0.28 -6.67 11.29
C LYS A 140 0.02 -7.56 10.08
N LEU A 141 -0.14 -6.95 8.89
CA LEU A 141 -0.41 -7.69 7.65
C LEU A 141 0.83 -8.36 7.06
N SER A 142 1.99 -7.75 7.21
CA SER A 142 3.19 -8.10 6.45
C SER A 142 4.37 -8.59 7.29
N GLY A 143 4.32 -8.37 8.61
CA GLY A 143 5.40 -8.69 9.55
C GLY A 143 6.66 -7.82 9.39
N LYS A 144 6.61 -6.75 8.59
CA LYS A 144 7.75 -5.87 8.33
C LYS A 144 7.53 -4.49 8.93
N ASP A 145 8.58 -3.93 9.51
CA ASP A 145 8.59 -2.56 10.01
C ASP A 145 8.85 -1.56 8.88
N VAL A 146 7.99 -0.55 8.81
CA VAL A 146 8.07 0.56 7.85
C VAL A 146 7.94 1.87 8.60
N GLY A 147 8.83 2.81 8.30
CA GLY A 147 8.72 4.20 8.74
C GLY A 147 8.18 5.08 7.62
N PHE A 148 7.12 5.83 7.89
CA PHE A 148 6.56 6.80 6.95
C PHE A 148 7.08 8.21 7.29
N GLU A 149 7.57 8.92 6.28
CA GLU A 149 8.12 10.28 6.43
C GLU A 149 7.71 11.15 5.23
N PHE A 150 7.71 12.48 5.39
CA PHE A 150 7.56 13.40 4.26
C PHE A 150 8.94 13.87 3.76
N PRO A 151 9.13 14.08 2.45
CA PRO A 151 10.37 14.61 1.92
C PRO A 151 10.59 16.04 2.43
N THR A 152 11.63 16.24 3.25
CA THR A 152 11.97 17.53 3.87
C THR A 152 12.69 18.49 2.94
N VAL A 153 13.13 18.02 1.76
CA VAL A 153 13.97 18.79 0.85
C VAL A 153 13.38 18.73 -0.55
N GLU A 154 12.72 19.82 -0.97
CA GLU A 154 12.53 20.10 -2.38
C GLU A 154 13.92 20.13 -3.04
N ARG A 155 14.19 19.18 -3.93
CA ARG A 155 15.43 19.19 -4.69
C ARG A 155 15.41 20.41 -5.61
N LYS A 156 16.03 21.52 -5.19
CA LYS A 156 16.59 22.48 -6.16
C LYS A 156 17.47 21.63 -7.08
N LYS A 157 17.13 21.55 -8.37
CA LYS A 157 17.94 20.87 -9.40
C LYS A 157 19.33 21.48 -9.33
N THR A 158 20.26 20.86 -8.61
CA THR A 158 21.65 21.27 -8.62
C THR A 158 22.14 20.96 -10.02
N LYS A 159 22.39 22.01 -10.82
CA LYS A 159 23.07 21.88 -12.10
C LYS A 159 24.34 21.08 -11.83
N GLN A 160 24.55 19.99 -12.57
CA GLN A 160 25.81 19.25 -12.49
C GLN A 160 26.95 20.24 -12.71
N PRO A 161 27.98 20.31 -11.84
CA PRO A 161 29.19 21.01 -12.21
C PRO A 161 29.79 20.26 -13.41
N LYS A 162 29.79 20.90 -14.58
CA LYS A 162 30.56 20.41 -15.72
C LYS A 162 32.04 20.66 -15.41
N ASN A 163 32.83 19.62 -15.62
CA ASN A 163 34.30 19.55 -15.69
C ASN A 163 35.02 19.24 -14.37
N TYR A 164 35.49 17.99 -14.28
CA TYR A 164 36.72 17.68 -13.55
C TYR A 164 37.90 18.09 -14.45
N PRO A 165 38.98 18.66 -13.90
CA PRO A 165 40.18 18.93 -14.68
C PRO A 165 40.80 17.61 -15.15
N VAL A 166 41.14 17.54 -16.44
CA VAL A 166 41.92 16.44 -16.99
C VAL A 166 43.36 16.63 -16.52
N GLU A 167 43.83 15.79 -15.61
CA GLU A 167 45.25 15.71 -15.25
C GLU A 167 46.06 15.37 -16.52
N GLY A 168 46.76 16.36 -17.08
CA GLY A 168 47.44 16.12 -18.35
C GLY A 168 48.29 17.23 -18.97
N GLU A 169 48.33 18.45 -18.43
CA GLU A 169 49.32 19.45 -18.89
C GLU A 169 50.54 19.40 -17.98
N ARG A 170 51.41 18.41 -18.24
CA ARG A 170 52.78 18.42 -17.74
C ARG A 170 53.52 19.57 -18.43
N LEU A 171 53.99 20.48 -17.58
CA LEU A 171 55.04 21.48 -17.80
C LEU A 171 55.94 21.15 -19.01
N ALA A 172 55.82 21.96 -20.07
CA ALA A 172 56.86 22.04 -21.08
C ALA A 172 58.10 22.65 -20.43
N SER A 173 59.15 21.84 -20.44
CA SER A 173 60.57 22.12 -20.24
C SER A 173 60.98 23.59 -20.43
N THR A 174 61.62 24.11 -19.39
CA THR A 174 62.64 25.15 -19.44
C THR A 174 63.72 24.78 -20.47
N GLU A 175 63.98 25.68 -21.42
CA GLU A 175 65.32 25.93 -21.96
C GLU A 175 65.94 27.12 -21.21
#